data_AF-A0AAV0ECG1-F1
#
_entry.id   AF-A0AAV0ECG1-F1
#
_cell.length_a   1.000
_cell.length_b   1.000
_cell.length_c   1.000
_cell.angle_alpha   90.00
_cell.angle_beta   90.00
_cell.angle_gamma   90.00
#
_symmetry.space_group_name_H-M   'P 1'
#
loop_
_entity.id
_entity.type
_entity.pdbx_description
1 polymer ?
#
loop_
_entity_poly.entity_id
_entity_poly.type
_entity_poly.pdbx_seq_one_letter_code
_entity_poly.pdbx_strand_id
1 'polypeptide(L)'
;MEECEGSTGLGNFSDPESYETRADKFFDLLKESERKVYPNSKYSKLSCLVHLFHLKCLNGWSNKSFTMLLEFLQDLLPDQNLMPKTTYQVKKLLGDLGLGYEKIHACPNDCMLFWDDTEKENECSICGQSRWLASTDNTGEIVNAQNKKAAKILRWFPLKPRL
;
A
#
# COMPACT_ATOMS: atom_id res chain seq x y z
N MET A 1 -5.11 -10.53 -38.04
CA MET A 1 -3.75 -10.21 -38.49
C MET A 1 -3.74 -8.75 -38.88
N GLU A 2 -3.43 -7.88 -37.93
CA GLU A 2 -2.74 -6.60 -38.10
C GLU A 2 -2.38 -6.09 -36.71
N GLU A 3 -1.15 -5.64 -36.56
CA GLU A 3 -0.42 -5.40 -35.30
C GLU A 3 -0.68 -4.01 -34.70
N CYS A 4 -0.37 -3.93 -33.40
CA CYS A 4 0.28 -2.86 -32.62
C CYS A 4 0.29 -1.42 -33.17
N GLU A 5 0.04 -0.37 -32.39
CA GLU A 5 0.88 0.06 -31.26
C GLU A 5 0.06 0.83 -30.21
N GLY A 6 0.31 0.52 -28.93
CA GLY A 6 -0.23 1.23 -27.78
C GLY A 6 0.73 1.07 -26.62
N SER A 7 1.86 1.76 -26.74
CA SER A 7 3.02 1.79 -25.84
C SER A 7 2.66 1.78 -24.35
N THR A 8 2.83 0.62 -23.71
CA THR A 8 3.10 0.50 -22.28
C THR A 8 4.52 1.00 -22.05
N GLY A 9 4.67 2.10 -21.32
CA GLY A 9 5.96 2.58 -20.84
C GLY A 9 6.53 1.62 -19.79
N LEU A 10 7.12 0.52 -20.26
CA LEU A 10 8.19 -0.17 -19.55
C LEU A 10 9.40 0.74 -19.63
N GLY A 11 9.59 1.60 -18.62
CA GLY A 11 10.80 2.40 -18.49
C GLY A 11 12.02 1.48 -18.48
N ASN A 12 12.92 1.70 -19.43
CA ASN A 12 14.21 1.03 -19.53
C ASN A 12 14.93 1.00 -18.17
N PHE A 13 15.25 -0.20 -17.69
CA PHE A 13 15.95 -0.45 -16.41
C PHE A 13 17.47 -0.23 -16.51
N SER A 14 17.91 0.68 -17.39
CA SER A 14 19.31 0.88 -17.76
C SER A 14 19.63 2.36 -17.96
N ASP A 15 19.19 3.18 -16.99
CA ASP A 15 19.66 4.56 -16.85
C ASP A 15 20.35 4.72 -15.48
N PRO A 16 21.70 4.80 -15.43
CA PRO A 16 22.46 4.96 -14.18
C PRO A 16 22.07 6.23 -13.41
N GLU A 17 21.71 7.30 -14.11
CA GLU A 17 21.35 8.60 -13.53
C GLU A 17 20.00 8.53 -12.78
N SER A 18 19.10 7.65 -13.24
CA SER A 18 17.81 7.36 -12.60
C SER A 18 17.97 6.57 -11.28
N TYR A 19 18.97 5.69 -11.19
CA TYR A 19 19.20 4.85 -10.03
C TYR A 19 19.84 5.63 -8.87
N GLU A 20 20.86 6.43 -9.17
CA GLU A 20 21.56 7.26 -8.17
C GLU A 20 20.60 8.27 -7.53
N THR A 21 19.78 8.93 -8.36
CA THR A 21 18.71 9.84 -7.90
C THR A 21 17.66 9.14 -7.01
N ARG A 22 17.38 7.85 -7.23
CA ARG A 22 16.43 7.08 -6.41
C ARG A 22 17.04 6.66 -5.07
N ALA A 23 18.31 6.26 -5.08
CA ALA A 23 19.05 5.93 -3.87
C ALA A 23 19.19 7.15 -2.95
N ASP A 24 19.54 8.32 -3.50
CA ASP A 24 19.67 9.56 -2.72
C ASP A 24 18.36 9.94 -2.01
N LYS A 25 17.24 9.89 -2.74
CA LYS A 25 15.90 10.14 -2.16
C LYS A 25 15.56 9.18 -1.03
N PHE A 26 15.94 7.90 -1.16
CA PHE A 26 15.73 6.91 -0.11
C PHE A 26 16.56 7.22 1.14
N PHE A 27 17.85 7.53 0.98
CA PHE A 27 18.72 7.85 2.11
C PHE A 27 18.32 9.15 2.80
N ASP A 28 17.90 10.17 2.04
CA ASP A 28 17.36 11.42 2.59
C ASP A 28 16.09 11.16 3.40
N LEU A 29 15.18 10.34 2.89
CA LEU A 29 13.96 9.96 3.60
C LEU A 29 14.27 9.16 4.86
N LEU A 30 15.21 8.22 4.78
CA LEU A 30 15.65 7.42 5.92
C LEU A 30 16.21 8.33 7.02
N LYS A 31 17.11 9.24 6.67
CA LYS A 31 17.69 10.23 7.58
C LYS A 31 16.64 11.12 8.23
N GLU A 32 15.63 11.57 7.47
CA GLU A 32 14.50 12.33 8.02
C GLU A 32 13.66 11.48 8.99
N SER A 33 13.44 10.21 8.66
CA SER A 33 12.64 9.29 9.46
C SER A 33 13.33 8.85 10.76
N GLU A 34 14.66 8.89 10.81
CA GLU A 34 15.46 8.60 12.00
C GLU A 34 15.46 9.75 13.02
N ARG A 35 15.05 10.96 12.62
CA ARG A 35 14.86 12.07 13.56
C ARG A 35 13.89 11.68 14.65
N LYS A 36 14.16 12.16 15.86
CA LYS A 36 13.26 12.00 17.00
C LYS A 36 11.91 12.63 16.71
N VAL A 37 10.83 12.02 17.20
CA VAL A 37 9.46 12.55 17.01
C VAL A 37 9.34 14.00 17.54
N TYR A 38 10.07 14.29 18.62
CA TYR A 38 10.29 15.61 19.22
C TYR A 38 11.65 15.58 19.96
N PRO A 39 12.28 16.72 20.31
CA PRO A 39 13.70 16.78 20.72
C PRO A 39 14.13 15.79 21.82
N ASN A 40 13.27 15.55 22.80
CA ASN A 40 13.54 14.66 23.95
C ASN A 40 12.87 13.29 23.86
N SER A 41 12.37 12.90 22.68
CA SER A 41 11.71 11.61 22.50
C SER A 41 12.70 10.44 22.60
N LYS A 42 12.23 9.32 23.16
CA LYS A 42 12.91 8.02 23.10
C LYS A 42 12.79 7.39 21.70
N TYR A 43 11.76 7.74 20.94
CA TYR A 43 11.47 7.16 19.64
C TYR A 43 11.87 8.11 18.50
N SER A 44 12.40 7.53 17.42
CA SER A 44 12.44 8.17 16.11
C SER A 44 11.06 8.20 15.48
N LYS A 45 10.86 9.06 14.47
CA LYS A 45 9.63 9.10 13.67
C LYS A 45 9.31 7.72 13.11
N LEU A 46 10.29 7.05 12.51
CA LEU A 46 10.11 5.71 11.95
C LEU A 46 9.73 4.68 13.01
N SER A 47 10.48 4.59 14.11
CA SER A 47 10.23 3.58 15.15
C SER A 47 8.89 3.80 15.85
N CYS A 48 8.48 5.05 16.09
CA CYS A 48 7.15 5.37 16.60
C CYS A 48 6.04 4.90 15.64
N LEU A 49 6.17 5.22 14.36
CA LEU A 49 5.17 4.86 13.35
C LEU A 49 5.08 3.35 13.13
N VAL A 50 6.20 2.63 13.11
CA VAL A 50 6.20 1.17 13.00
C VAL A 50 5.49 0.53 14.19
N HIS A 51 5.75 1.00 15.42
CA HIS A 51 5.03 0.50 16.60
C HIS A 51 3.52 0.79 16.54
N LEU A 52 3.13 2.02 16.21
CA LEU A 52 1.72 2.39 16.07
C LEU A 52 1.01 1.59 14.98
N PHE A 53 1.68 1.36 13.86
CA PHE A 53 1.13 0.59 12.75
C PHE A 53 1.04 -0.91 13.09
N HIS A 54 1.99 -1.44 13.84
CA HIS A 54 1.94 -2.80 14.36
C HIS A 54 0.73 -2.98 15.30
N LEU A 55 0.52 -2.06 16.24
CA LEU A 55 -0.65 -2.04 17.13
C LEU A 55 -1.96 -1.96 16.33
N LYS A 56 -2.02 -1.08 15.32
CA LYS A 56 -3.15 -0.97 14.41
C LYS A 56 -3.48 -2.32 13.76
N CYS A 57 -2.47 -3.02 13.26
CA CYS A 57 -2.64 -4.32 12.60
C CYS A 57 -3.09 -5.41 13.58
N LEU A 58 -2.42 -5.54 14.72
CA LEU A 58 -2.76 -6.55 15.73
C LEU A 58 -4.17 -6.38 16.29
N ASN A 59 -4.61 -5.14 16.46
CA ASN A 59 -5.91 -4.83 17.07
C ASN A 59 -7.01 -4.54 16.03
N GLY A 60 -6.76 -4.79 14.74
CA GLY A 60 -7.77 -4.63 13.69
C GLY A 60 -8.31 -3.20 13.54
N TRP A 61 -7.53 -2.18 13.89
CA TRP A 61 -8.00 -0.80 13.87
C TRP A 61 -8.31 -0.32 12.45
N SER A 62 -9.49 0.26 12.28
CA SER A 62 -9.90 0.90 11.02
C SER A 62 -8.93 2.03 10.62
N ASN A 63 -8.87 2.38 9.33
CA ASN A 63 -8.11 3.57 8.90
C ASN A 63 -8.68 4.86 9.50
N LYS A 64 -10.00 4.94 9.70
CA LYS A 64 -10.65 6.11 10.30
C LYS A 64 -10.20 6.31 11.75
N SER A 65 -10.33 5.28 12.59
CA SER A 65 -9.92 5.35 14.01
C SER A 65 -8.42 5.59 14.16
N PHE A 66 -7.59 5.02 13.29
CA PHE A 66 -6.14 5.27 13.32
C PHE A 66 -5.79 6.71 12.92
N THR A 67 -6.45 7.29 11.91
CA THR A 67 -6.27 8.70 11.58
C THR A 67 -6.68 9.60 12.75
N MET A 68 -7.81 9.34 13.40
CA MET A 68 -8.23 10.12 14.59
C MET A 68 -7.20 10.03 15.72
N LEU A 69 -6.59 8.86 15.94
CA LEU A 69 -5.51 8.70 16.91
C LEU A 69 -4.28 9.54 16.54
N LEU A 70 -3.88 9.53 15.26
CA LEU A 70 -2.74 10.31 14.79
C LEU A 70 -2.96 11.82 14.95
N GLU A 71 -4.15 12.30 14.64
CA GLU A 71 -4.55 13.69 14.86
C GLU A 71 -4.47 14.05 16.35
N PHE A 72 -5.02 13.21 17.22
CA PHE A 72 -4.93 13.42 18.67
C PHE A 72 -3.47 13.41 19.17
N LEU A 73 -2.62 12.49 18.68
CA LEU A 73 -1.21 12.44 19.06
C LEU A 73 -0.44 13.67 18.56
N GLN A 74 -0.80 14.22 17.40
CA GLN A 74 -0.20 15.45 16.91
C GLN A 74 -0.46 16.63 17.86
N ASP A 75 -1.67 16.71 18.41
CA ASP A 75 -2.11 17.78 19.31
C ASP A 75 -1.62 17.55 20.75
N LEU A 76 -1.45 16.29 21.17
CA LEU A 76 -0.97 15.92 22.51
C LEU A 76 0.54 16.13 22.68
N LEU A 77 1.32 15.91 21.62
CA LEU A 77 2.77 16.02 21.65
C LEU A 77 3.23 17.47 21.58
N PRO A 78 4.47 17.78 22.01
CA PRO A 78 4.99 19.15 21.95
C PRO A 78 4.92 19.77 20.55
N ASP A 79 4.89 21.10 20.50
CA ASP A 79 4.94 21.85 19.26
C ASP A 79 6.14 21.44 18.40
N GLN A 80 5.94 21.45 17.07
CA GLN A 80 6.92 21.01 16.07
C GLN A 80 7.24 19.50 16.07
N ASN A 81 6.35 18.67 16.60
CA ASN A 81 6.51 17.22 16.48
C ASN A 81 6.35 16.73 15.03
N LEU A 82 7.08 15.65 14.69
CA LEU A 82 7.18 15.10 13.34
C LEU A 82 6.11 14.04 13.03
N MET A 83 5.02 13.98 13.80
CA MET A 83 3.98 12.99 13.56
C MET A 83 3.23 13.29 12.25
N PRO A 84 2.86 12.24 11.49
CA PRO A 84 1.89 12.37 10.41
C PRO A 84 0.48 12.47 10.98
N LYS A 85 -0.39 13.22 10.30
CA LYS A 85 -1.80 13.40 10.70
C LYS A 85 -2.72 12.30 10.16
N THR A 86 -2.33 11.62 9.08
CA THR A 86 -3.22 10.69 8.39
C THR A 86 -2.63 9.30 8.21
N THR A 87 -3.50 8.28 8.21
CA THR A 87 -3.11 6.91 7.86
C THR A 87 -2.44 6.81 6.50
N TYR A 88 -2.84 7.65 5.54
CA TYR A 88 -2.25 7.68 4.20
C TYR A 88 -0.80 8.13 4.24
N GLN A 89 -0.49 9.23 4.94
CA GLN A 89 0.89 9.72 5.09
C GLN A 89 1.80 8.67 5.74
N VAL A 90 1.29 7.97 6.77
CA VAL A 90 2.04 6.87 7.40
C VAL A 90 2.33 5.75 6.40
N LYS A 91 1.32 5.28 5.67
CA LYS A 91 1.49 4.22 4.67
C LYS A 91 2.44 4.63 3.54
N LYS A 92 2.37 5.89 3.11
CA LYS A 92 3.26 6.45 2.10
C LYS A 92 4.70 6.45 2.58
N LEU A 93 4.98 7.00 3.76
CA LEU A 93 6.32 6.99 4.35
C LEU A 93 6.88 5.56 4.48
N LEU A 94 6.08 4.63 5.01
CA LEU A 94 6.50 3.23 5.13
C LEU A 94 6.73 2.61 3.74
N GLY A 95 5.88 2.91 2.77
CA GLY A 95 6.03 2.47 1.37
C GLY A 95 7.30 2.97 0.72
N ASP A 96 7.59 4.27 0.84
CA ASP A 96 8.78 4.93 0.30
C ASP A 96 10.07 4.39 0.96
N LEU A 97 9.99 3.91 2.22
CA LEU A 97 11.05 3.19 2.92
C LEU A 97 11.10 1.67 2.61
N GLY A 98 10.34 1.22 1.61
CA GLY A 98 10.29 -0.18 1.17
C GLY A 98 9.52 -1.13 2.10
N LEU A 99 8.82 -0.62 3.11
CA LEU A 99 7.92 -1.38 3.98
C LEU A 99 6.49 -1.46 3.41
N GLY A 100 6.32 -1.08 2.14
CA GLY A 100 5.08 -1.22 1.39
C GLY A 100 4.83 -2.65 0.92
N TYR A 101 3.65 -2.86 0.33
CA TYR A 101 3.28 -4.09 -0.35
C TYR A 101 2.45 -3.75 -1.58
N GLU A 102 2.55 -4.59 -2.60
CA GLU A 102 1.70 -4.56 -3.77
C GLU A 102 0.45 -5.41 -3.52
N LYS A 103 -0.67 -5.01 -4.11
CA LYS A 103 -1.92 -5.76 -4.02
C LYS A 103 -2.17 -6.44 -5.35
N ILE A 104 -2.22 -7.76 -5.33
CA ILE A 104 -2.56 -8.57 -6.49
C ILE A 104 -3.92 -9.19 -6.22
N HIS A 105 -4.86 -9.06 -7.16
CA HIS A 105 -6.15 -9.72 -7.02
C HIS A 105 -5.97 -11.23 -7.21
N ALA A 106 -6.64 -12.04 -6.40
CA ALA A 106 -6.55 -13.49 -6.46
C ALA A 106 -7.93 -14.10 -6.68
N CYS A 107 -7.96 -15.26 -7.32
CA CYS A 107 -9.15 -16.10 -7.35
C CYS A 107 -9.56 -16.44 -5.90
N PRO A 108 -10.86 -16.39 -5.53
CA PRO A 108 -11.33 -16.81 -4.21
C PRO A 108 -10.90 -18.24 -3.83
N ASN A 109 -10.84 -19.13 -4.82
CA ASN A 109 -10.45 -20.54 -4.70
C ASN A 109 -8.94 -20.77 -4.89
N ASP A 110 -8.11 -19.71 -4.88
CA ASP A 110 -6.64 -19.79 -5.00
C ASP A 110 -6.10 -20.45 -6.28
N CYS A 111 -6.92 -20.58 -7.33
CA CYS A 111 -6.51 -21.23 -8.57
C CYS A 111 -5.48 -20.40 -9.37
N MET A 112 -5.60 -19.07 -9.34
CA MET A 112 -4.73 -18.15 -10.07
C MET A 112 -4.71 -16.75 -9.44
N LEU A 113 -3.70 -15.98 -9.82
CA LEU A 113 -3.63 -14.54 -9.58
C LEU A 113 -4.06 -13.80 -10.84
N PHE A 114 -4.81 -12.71 -10.69
CA PHE A 114 -5.10 -11.78 -11.79
C PHE A 114 -3.90 -10.84 -11.95
N TRP A 115 -2.87 -11.35 -12.61
CA TRP A 115 -1.58 -10.69 -12.79
C TRP A 115 -1.02 -10.98 -14.19
N ASP A 116 -0.20 -10.06 -14.69
CA ASP A 116 0.41 -10.09 -16.03
C ASP A 116 -0.65 -10.28 -17.12
N ASP A 117 -0.55 -11.32 -17.96
CA ASP A 117 -1.50 -11.63 -19.04
C ASP A 117 -2.96 -11.72 -18.58
N THR A 118 -3.19 -12.10 -17.32
CA THR A 118 -4.54 -12.29 -16.75
C THR A 118 -5.04 -11.09 -15.95
N GLU A 119 -4.29 -9.97 -15.92
CA GLU A 119 -4.63 -8.79 -15.13
C GLU A 119 -6.00 -8.19 -15.51
N LYS A 120 -6.38 -8.27 -16.79
CA LYS A 120 -7.64 -7.70 -17.32
C LYS A 120 -8.83 -8.65 -17.20
N GLU A 121 -8.62 -9.89 -16.77
CA GLU A 121 -9.70 -10.86 -16.62
C GLU A 121 -10.61 -10.48 -15.42
N ASN A 122 -11.89 -10.81 -15.57
CA ASN A 122 -12.91 -10.60 -14.54
C ASN A 122 -13.31 -11.89 -13.83
N GLU A 123 -12.90 -13.04 -14.36
CA GLU A 123 -13.25 -14.38 -13.88
C GLU A 123 -12.03 -15.27 -13.96
N CYS A 124 -11.96 -16.27 -13.08
CA CYS A 124 -10.89 -17.24 -13.07
C CYS A 124 -10.99 -18.17 -14.28
N SER A 125 -9.95 -18.25 -15.10
CA SER A 125 -9.89 -19.15 -16.26
C SER A 125 -9.94 -20.64 -15.91
N ILE A 126 -9.66 -21.00 -14.65
CA ILE A 126 -9.63 -22.39 -14.16
C ILE A 126 -10.98 -22.82 -13.56
N CYS A 127 -11.63 -21.96 -12.78
CA CYS A 127 -12.85 -22.34 -12.03
C CYS A 127 -14.08 -21.46 -12.28
N GLY A 128 -13.98 -20.45 -13.16
CA GLY A 128 -15.08 -19.55 -13.50
C GLY A 128 -15.48 -18.55 -12.40
N GLN A 129 -14.81 -18.57 -11.25
CA GLN A 129 -15.19 -17.69 -10.15
C GLN A 129 -14.87 -16.23 -10.46
N SER A 130 -15.81 -15.33 -10.16
CA SER A 130 -15.62 -13.88 -10.32
C SER A 130 -14.47 -13.35 -9.48
N ARG A 131 -13.69 -12.44 -10.07
CA ARG A 131 -12.67 -11.61 -9.42
C ARG A 131 -13.27 -10.67 -8.38
N TRP A 132 -14.51 -10.26 -8.57
CA TRP A 132 -15.15 -9.20 -7.81
C TRP A 132 -16.08 -9.78 -6.75
N LEU A 133 -16.12 -9.14 -5.58
CA LEU A 133 -17.09 -9.44 -4.53
C LEU A 133 -18.48 -9.04 -5.02
N ALA A 134 -19.44 -9.96 -4.96
CA ALA A 134 -20.84 -9.64 -5.22
C ALA A 134 -21.30 -8.61 -4.18
N SER A 135 -21.90 -7.52 -4.64
CA SER A 135 -22.56 -6.57 -3.74
C SER A 135 -24.00 -7.01 -3.60
N THR A 136 -24.44 -7.28 -2.38
CA THR A 136 -25.85 -7.51 -2.08
C THR A 136 -26.44 -6.23 -1.50
N ASP A 137 -27.66 -5.89 -1.92
CA ASP A 137 -28.43 -4.85 -1.24
C ASP A 137 -29.02 -5.37 0.09
N ASN A 138 -29.77 -4.51 0.79
CA ASN A 138 -30.40 -4.85 2.08
C ASN A 138 -31.47 -5.96 1.97
N THR A 139 -31.88 -6.27 0.74
CA THR A 139 -32.84 -7.31 0.37
C THR A 139 -32.16 -8.62 -0.05
N GLY A 140 -30.82 -8.63 -0.13
CA GLY A 140 -30.04 -9.81 -0.52
C GLY A 140 -29.90 -9.99 -2.04
N GLU A 141 -30.39 -9.05 -2.85
CA GLU A 141 -30.25 -9.09 -4.31
C GLU A 141 -28.86 -8.64 -4.73
N ILE A 142 -28.26 -9.37 -5.69
CA ILE A 142 -26.95 -9.02 -6.24
C ILE A 142 -27.11 -7.76 -7.10
N VAL A 143 -26.57 -6.66 -6.61
CA VAL A 143 -26.49 -5.39 -7.33
C VAL A 143 -25.09 -5.22 -7.91
N ASN A 144 -25.01 -4.64 -9.11
CA ASN A 144 -23.74 -4.23 -9.69
C ASN A 144 -23.13 -3.12 -8.81
N ALA A 145 -22.07 -3.47 -8.07
CA ALA A 145 -21.37 -2.50 -7.24
C ALA A 145 -20.81 -1.39 -8.13
N GLN A 146 -21.18 -0.14 -7.86
CA GLN A 146 -20.54 1.04 -8.48
C GLN A 146 -19.02 1.05 -8.22
N ASN A 147 -18.57 0.40 -7.13
CA ASN A 147 -17.17 0.21 -6.79
C ASN A 147 -16.83 -1.29 -6.77
N LYS A 148 -16.17 -1.77 -7.83
CA LYS A 148 -15.68 -3.14 -7.95
C LYS A 148 -14.62 -3.42 -6.87
N LYS A 149 -14.97 -4.19 -5.85
CA LYS A 149 -14.03 -4.66 -4.81
C LYS A 149 -13.58 -6.08 -5.14
N ALA A 150 -12.27 -6.35 -5.12
CA ALA A 150 -11.77 -7.69 -5.34
C ALA A 150 -12.26 -8.64 -4.24
N ALA A 151 -12.67 -9.85 -4.63
CA ALA A 151 -13.13 -10.88 -3.69
C ALA A 151 -11.97 -11.39 -2.81
N LYS A 152 -10.75 -11.48 -3.35
CA LYS A 152 -9.54 -11.85 -2.61
C LYS A 152 -8.35 -11.01 -3.09
N ILE A 153 -7.48 -10.63 -2.16
CA ILE A 153 -6.28 -9.82 -2.42
C ILE A 153 -5.08 -10.50 -1.78
N LEU A 154 -4.09 -10.86 -2.59
CA LEU A 154 -2.75 -11.22 -2.15
C LEU A 154 -1.95 -9.93 -1.92
N ARG A 155 -1.17 -9.89 -0.83
CA ARG A 155 -0.23 -8.80 -0.56
C ARG A 155 1.19 -9.29 -0.83
N TRP A 156 1.78 -8.78 -1.89
CA TRP A 156 3.10 -9.16 -2.36
C TRP A 156 4.15 -8.16 -1.87
N PHE A 157 5.25 -8.67 -1.31
CA PHE A 157 6.43 -7.88 -1.00
C PHE A 157 7.48 -8.16 -2.09
N PRO A 158 7.87 -7.16 -2.91
CA PRO A 158 8.87 -7.35 -3.94
C PRO A 158 10.17 -7.94 -3.37
N LEU A 159 10.61 -9.07 -3.94
CA LEU A 159 11.82 -9.79 -3.50
C LEU A 159 13.13 -9.21 -4.08
N LYS A 160 13.05 -8.42 -5.16
CA LYS A 160 14.21 -7.73 -5.77
C LYS A 160 14.49 -6.40 -5.04
N PRO A 161 15.75 -5.91 -5.05
CA PRO A 161 16.26 -5.07 -3.98
C PRO A 161 15.60 -3.69 -3.91
N ARG A 162 15.55 -3.18 -2.68
CA ARG A 162 15.09 -1.83 -2.32
C ARG A 162 16.09 -0.73 -2.72
N LEU A 163 17.04 -1.08 -3.58
CA LEU A 163 18.05 -0.26 -4.23
C LEU A 163 18.17 -0.77 -5.66
#